data_AF-A0A352NLA9-F1
#
_entry.id   AF-A0A352NLA9-F1
#
_cell.length_a   1.000
_cell.length_b   1.000
_cell.length_c   1.000
_cell.angle_alpha   90.00
_cell.angle_beta   90.00
_cell.angle_gamma   90.00
#
_symmetry.space_group_name_H-M   'P 1'
#
loop_
_entity.id
_entity.type
_entity.pdbx_description
1 polymer ?
#
loop_
_entity_poly.entity_id
_entity_poly.type
_entity_poly.pdbx_seq_one_letter_code
_entity_poly.pdbx_strand_id
1 'polypeptide(L)'
;KGAQDIAPGDHILMQAEIQKHVDNAVSKTINLPGAATTEDIETCYRMAYRLGLKGITVFRDGCKEGTVTVGRREDALEKFVLRRGEILPRPVSAHGMTHRLDTGCGKLYLTVNYQPDSGEILETFITTGSDGGCLVYTEATSRLISLAIRGGISLEEIVEQLQGTHSCPSYMLAKGKGKNLSQGRSCASAIAYKIAAIKAELKKQFSDYNNVAGEILVDDSLLCECGEKLERAEGCLICRSCGLSKC
;
A
#
# COMPACT_ATOMS: atom_id res chain seq x y z
N LYS A 1 -2.33 13.39 23.52
CA LYS A 1 -2.15 14.66 22.79
C LYS A 1 -0.67 14.78 22.43
N GLY A 2 -0.34 14.74 21.14
CA GLY A 2 1.01 14.87 20.60
C GLY A 2 1.34 16.31 20.22
N ALA A 3 2.57 16.56 19.79
CA ALA A 3 3.03 17.89 19.39
C ALA A 3 2.41 18.41 18.08
N GLN A 4 1.57 17.61 17.41
CA GLN A 4 0.78 17.99 16.24
C GLN A 4 -0.62 18.53 16.61
N ASP A 5 -1.04 18.31 17.86
CA ASP A 5 -2.37 18.69 18.37
C ASP A 5 -2.38 20.13 18.95
N ILE A 6 -1.27 20.85 18.84
CA ILE A 6 -1.08 22.22 19.36
C ILE A 6 -0.87 23.13 18.15
N ALA A 7 -1.52 24.29 18.15
CA ALA A 7 -1.40 25.23 17.04
C ALA A 7 0.06 25.71 16.88
N PRO A 8 0.57 25.91 15.66
CA PRO A 8 1.93 26.40 15.43
C PRO A 8 2.23 27.71 16.18
N GLY A 9 1.26 28.62 16.27
CA GLY A 9 1.38 29.87 17.03
C GLY A 9 1.61 29.64 18.52
N ASP A 10 0.94 28.67 19.13
CA ASP A 10 1.08 28.37 20.56
C ASP A 10 2.45 27.78 20.87
N HIS A 11 3.01 26.97 19.96
CA HIS A 11 4.39 26.52 20.07
C HIS A 11 5.39 27.68 20.06
N ILE A 12 5.17 28.68 19.21
CA ILE A 12 6.04 29.87 19.09
C ILE A 12 5.92 30.74 20.35
N LEU A 13 4.70 30.97 20.84
CA LEU A 13 4.47 31.74 22.07
C LEU A 13 5.15 31.10 23.28
N MET A 14 5.05 29.77 23.40
CA MET A 14 5.73 29.03 24.45
C MET A 14 7.26 29.19 24.37
N GLN A 15 7.83 29.09 23.16
CA GLN A 15 9.26 29.31 22.96
C GLN A 15 9.66 30.76 23.30
N ALA A 16 8.85 31.74 22.94
CA ALA A 16 9.10 33.15 23.23
C ALA A 16 9.08 33.46 24.72
N GLU A 17 8.19 32.82 25.48
CA GLU A 17 8.16 33.00 26.93
C GLU A 17 9.44 32.47 27.60
N ILE A 18 9.87 31.27 27.23
CA ILE A 18 11.10 30.67 27.75
C ILE A 18 12.33 31.50 27.33
N GLN A 19 12.38 32.00 26.09
CA GLN A 19 13.53 32.72 25.55
C GLN A 19 13.88 34.00 26.32
N LYS A 20 12.92 34.60 27.05
CA LYS A 20 13.15 35.76 27.94
C LYS A 20 14.04 35.44 29.14
N HIS A 21 14.09 34.17 29.54
CA HIS A 21 14.79 33.70 30.73
C HIS A 21 16.07 32.92 30.41
N VAL A 22 16.49 32.87 29.14
CA VAL A 22 17.71 32.17 28.73
C VAL A 22 18.59 33.02 27.80
N ASP A 23 19.87 33.07 28.15
CA ASP A 23 20.89 33.81 27.39
C ASP A 23 21.23 33.12 26.07
N ASN A 24 21.13 31.79 26.03
CA ASN A 24 21.31 30.98 24.84
C ASN A 24 20.01 30.80 24.04
N ALA A 25 20.12 30.34 22.79
CA ALA A 25 18.96 30.04 21.95
C ALA A 25 18.22 28.77 22.41
N VAL A 26 16.89 28.75 22.25
CA VAL A 26 16.06 27.59 22.56
C VAL A 26 15.92 26.69 21.32
N SER A 27 16.35 25.43 21.42
CA SER A 27 16.17 24.43 20.36
C SER A 27 14.78 23.79 20.44
N LYS A 28 13.78 24.42 19.79
CA LYS A 28 12.41 23.92 19.71
C LYS A 28 11.94 23.83 18.26
N THR A 29 11.38 22.67 17.91
CA THR A 29 10.68 22.45 16.64
C THR A 29 9.22 22.87 16.74
N ILE A 30 8.78 23.71 15.80
CA ILE A 30 7.39 24.09 15.58
C ILE A 30 6.82 23.11 14.56
N ASN A 31 5.92 22.23 14.98
CA ASN A 31 5.32 21.26 14.06
C ASN A 31 4.13 21.91 13.34
N LEU A 32 4.05 21.68 12.03
CA LEU A 32 2.92 22.08 11.19
C LEU A 32 2.26 20.83 10.58
N PRO A 33 0.94 20.86 10.36
CA PRO A 33 0.24 19.78 9.68
C PRO A 33 0.75 19.63 8.24
N GLY A 34 0.62 18.43 7.66
CA GLY A 34 1.07 18.17 6.29
C GLY A 34 0.38 19.04 5.23
N ALA A 35 -0.85 19.50 5.51
CA ALA A 35 -1.60 20.43 4.66
C ALA A 35 -1.13 21.89 4.75
N ALA A 36 -0.18 22.23 5.64
CA ALA A 36 0.29 23.61 5.81
C ALA A 36 0.98 24.13 4.53
N THR A 37 0.65 25.37 4.18
CA THR A 37 1.12 26.05 2.98
C THR A 37 2.47 26.74 3.21
N THR A 38 3.03 27.30 2.13
CA THR A 38 4.20 28.17 2.23
C THR A 38 3.93 29.43 3.04
N GLU A 39 2.71 29.96 2.95
CA GLU A 39 2.26 31.16 3.65
C GLU A 39 2.13 30.91 5.17
N ASP A 40 1.70 29.70 5.56
CA ASP A 40 1.64 29.30 6.97
C ASP A 40 3.04 29.24 7.60
N ILE A 41 4.02 28.73 6.85
CA ILE A 41 5.42 28.69 7.27
C ILE A 41 6.01 30.10 7.35
N GLU A 42 5.73 30.95 6.37
CA GLU A 42 6.14 32.35 6.37
C GLU A 42 5.58 33.09 7.59
N THR A 43 4.31 32.84 7.92
CA THR A 43 3.66 33.42 9.10
C THR A 43 4.38 33.03 10.38
N CYS A 44 4.80 31.77 10.51
CA CYS A 44 5.60 31.30 11.65
C CYS A 44 6.94 32.05 11.77
N TYR A 45 7.65 32.25 10.65
CA TYR A 45 8.90 33.00 10.65
C TYR A 45 8.70 34.48 11.01
N ARG A 46 7.67 35.13 10.45
CA ARG A 46 7.35 36.53 10.77
C ARG A 46 6.96 36.70 12.23
N MET A 47 6.22 35.76 12.79
CA MET A 47 5.84 35.76 14.21
C MET A 47 7.06 35.60 15.12
N ALA A 48 7.93 34.63 14.83
CA ALA A 48 9.17 34.43 15.58
C ALA A 48 10.09 35.66 15.56
N TYR A 49 10.21 36.32 14.41
CA TYR A 49 10.97 37.56 14.26
C TYR A 49 10.38 38.70 15.10
N ARG A 50 9.06 38.92 15.04
CA ARG A 50 8.39 39.95 15.85
C ARG A 50 8.53 39.73 17.35
N LEU A 51 8.61 38.47 17.79
CA LEU A 51 8.78 38.08 19.18
C LEU A 51 10.26 38.06 19.64
N GLY A 52 11.20 38.39 18.76
CA GLY A 52 12.63 38.47 19.11
C GLY A 52 13.29 37.11 19.38
N LEU A 53 12.77 36.03 18.80
CA LEU A 53 13.37 34.69 18.96
C LEU A 53 14.76 34.65 18.31
N LYS A 54 15.73 34.04 19.03
CA LYS A 54 17.12 33.88 18.56
C LYS A 54 17.27 32.80 17.47
N GLY A 55 16.24 31.98 17.27
CA GLY A 55 16.18 30.94 16.25
C GLY A 55 14.82 30.25 16.24
N ILE A 56 14.47 29.65 15.11
CA ILE A 56 13.25 28.88 14.93
C ILE A 56 13.54 27.68 14.03
N THR A 57 12.96 26.53 14.37
CA THR A 57 12.98 25.33 13.52
C THR A 57 11.56 24.93 13.24
N VAL A 58 11.18 24.81 11.96
CA VAL A 58 9.86 24.34 11.55
C VAL A 58 9.95 22.93 11.00
N PHE A 59 8.95 22.11 11.31
CA PHE A 59 8.82 20.77 10.73
C PHE A 59 7.39 20.60 10.22
N ARG A 60 7.22 20.51 8.90
CA ARG A 60 5.93 20.20 8.29
C ARG A 60 5.80 18.69 8.17
N ASP A 61 4.70 18.15 8.66
CA ASP A 61 4.46 16.71 8.59
C ASP A 61 4.49 16.20 7.13
N GLY A 62 5.07 15.02 6.91
CA GLY A 62 5.27 14.45 5.58
C GLY A 62 6.29 15.16 4.67
N CYS A 63 7.07 16.14 5.17
CA CYS A 63 8.09 16.82 4.33
C CYS A 63 9.34 15.99 4.03
N LYS A 64 9.58 14.89 4.77
CA LYS A 64 10.67 13.94 4.55
C LYS A 64 10.16 12.50 4.70
N GLU A 65 10.52 11.64 3.77
CA GLU A 65 10.26 10.20 3.83
C GLU A 65 10.95 9.58 5.07
N GLY A 66 10.23 8.74 5.81
CA GLY A 66 10.77 8.02 6.98
C GLY A 66 10.66 8.73 8.34
N THR A 67 9.89 9.83 8.44
CA THR A 67 9.67 10.48 9.75
C THR A 67 8.67 9.66 10.59
N VAL A 68 9.07 9.31 11.82
CA VAL A 68 8.20 8.63 12.79
C VAL A 68 7.24 9.65 13.41
N THR A 69 6.00 9.72 12.93
CA THR A 69 4.94 10.50 13.55
C THR A 69 4.51 9.86 14.86
N VAL A 70 4.99 10.39 16.00
CA VAL A 70 4.50 9.97 17.32
C VAL A 70 3.14 10.63 17.55
N GLY A 71 2.06 9.86 17.45
CA GLY A 71 0.76 10.26 18.02
C GLY A 71 -0.44 10.26 17.08
N ARG A 72 -0.29 9.93 15.80
CA ARG A 72 -1.46 9.56 14.98
C ARG A 72 -1.56 8.05 14.95
N ARG A 73 -2.46 7.49 15.77
CA ARG A 73 -3.22 6.33 15.31
C ARG A 73 -4.13 6.87 14.23
N GLU A 74 -3.59 7.04 13.02
CA GLU A 74 -4.41 6.63 11.89
C GLU A 74 -4.68 5.17 12.18
N ASP A 75 -5.95 4.75 12.10
CA ASP A 75 -6.29 3.35 11.88
C ASP A 75 -5.71 2.98 10.51
N ALA A 76 -4.38 2.98 10.41
CA ALA A 76 -3.65 2.25 9.43
C ALA A 76 -4.07 0.82 9.72
N LEU A 77 -5.05 0.33 8.92
CA LEU A 77 -5.26 -1.08 8.66
C LEU A 77 -3.95 -1.79 8.97
N GLU A 78 -3.88 -2.48 10.12
CA GLU A 78 -2.64 -3.09 10.57
C GLU A 78 -2.17 -3.95 9.41
N LYS A 79 -1.17 -3.49 8.65
CA LYS A 79 -0.58 -4.30 7.61
C LYS A 79 0.01 -5.47 8.38
N PHE A 80 -0.60 -6.63 8.20
CA PHE A 80 -0.19 -7.84 8.90
C PHE A 80 1.24 -8.17 8.45
N VAL A 81 2.24 -7.72 9.22
CA VAL A 81 3.65 -7.93 8.88
C VAL A 81 4.02 -9.34 9.33
N LEU A 82 4.20 -10.23 8.37
CA LEU A 82 4.69 -11.59 8.64
C LEU A 82 6.10 -11.54 9.23
N ARG A 83 6.33 -12.34 10.28
CA ARG A 83 7.67 -12.54 10.82
C ARG A 83 8.44 -13.53 9.94
N ARG A 84 9.77 -13.47 10.02
CA ARG A 84 10.63 -14.43 9.32
C ARG A 84 10.26 -15.86 9.72
N GLY A 85 9.94 -16.70 8.73
CA GLY A 85 9.52 -18.08 8.93
C GLY A 85 8.00 -18.28 8.99
N GLU A 86 7.23 -17.20 9.03
CA GLU A 86 5.78 -17.26 8.88
C GLU A 86 5.38 -17.28 7.41
N ILE A 87 4.37 -18.09 7.09
CA ILE A 87 3.81 -18.23 5.75
C ILE A 87 2.30 -18.16 5.92
N LEU A 88 1.63 -17.30 5.15
CA LEU A 88 0.18 -17.20 5.15
C LEU A 88 -0.41 -18.57 4.79
N PRO A 89 -1.34 -19.11 5.60
CA PRO A 89 -2.01 -20.36 5.27
C PRO A 89 -2.83 -20.19 4.00
N ARG A 90 -2.99 -21.29 3.25
CA ARG A 90 -3.83 -21.27 2.06
C ARG A 90 -5.31 -21.23 2.51
N PRO A 91 -6.15 -20.36 1.93
CA PRO A 91 -7.58 -20.43 2.18
C PRO A 91 -8.17 -21.73 1.60
N VAL A 92 -9.30 -22.17 2.13
CA VAL A 92 -9.99 -23.39 1.68
C VAL A 92 -10.43 -23.29 0.22
N SER A 93 -10.77 -22.08 -0.22
CA SER A 93 -11.10 -21.75 -1.60
C SER A 93 -10.42 -20.44 -2.01
N ALA A 94 -10.06 -20.34 -3.30
CA ALA A 94 -9.51 -19.12 -3.90
C ALA A 94 -10.07 -18.96 -5.31
N HIS A 95 -10.21 -17.72 -5.76
CA HIS A 95 -10.53 -17.44 -7.16
C HIS A 95 -9.24 -17.46 -7.96
N GLY A 96 -9.29 -18.09 -9.14
CA GLY A 96 -8.10 -18.29 -9.95
C GLY A 96 -8.38 -18.08 -11.43
N MET A 97 -7.39 -17.54 -12.13
CA MET A 97 -7.40 -17.41 -13.59
C MET A 97 -6.16 -18.07 -14.17
N THR A 98 -6.30 -18.74 -15.32
CA THR A 98 -5.18 -19.43 -15.99
C THR A 98 -4.88 -18.79 -17.33
N HIS A 99 -3.64 -18.33 -17.51
CA HIS A 99 -3.16 -17.75 -18.74
C HIS A 99 -2.16 -18.67 -19.43
N ARG A 100 -2.39 -18.91 -20.72
CA ARG A 100 -1.41 -19.57 -21.58
C ARG A 100 -0.28 -18.59 -21.92
N LEU A 101 0.96 -19.05 -21.75
CA LEU A 101 2.18 -18.38 -22.19
C LEU A 101 2.86 -19.24 -23.26
N ASP A 102 3.07 -18.66 -24.42
CA ASP A 102 3.78 -19.29 -25.53
C ASP A 102 5.29 -19.03 -25.35
N THR A 103 6.07 -20.09 -25.10
CA THR A 103 7.51 -19.99 -24.80
C THR A 103 8.37 -20.74 -25.81
N GLY A 104 9.70 -20.65 -25.66
CA GLY A 104 10.63 -21.33 -26.58
C GLY A 104 10.54 -22.86 -26.58
N CYS A 105 10.29 -23.47 -25.42
CA CYS A 105 10.23 -24.93 -25.26
C CYS A 105 8.83 -25.52 -25.40
N GLY A 106 7.79 -24.67 -25.42
CA GLY A 106 6.40 -25.11 -25.47
C GLY A 106 5.45 -24.14 -24.78
N LYS A 107 4.24 -24.63 -24.51
CA LYS A 107 3.19 -23.86 -23.84
C LYS A 107 3.31 -24.03 -22.33
N LEU A 108 3.31 -22.91 -21.62
CA LEU A 108 3.16 -22.85 -20.17
C LEU A 108 1.76 -22.32 -19.84
N TYR A 109 1.21 -22.75 -18.72
CA TYR A 109 -0.05 -22.25 -18.19
C TYR A 109 0.22 -21.70 -16.80
N LEU A 110 0.06 -20.39 -16.64
CA LEU A 110 0.21 -19.68 -15.39
C LEU A 110 -1.17 -19.51 -14.77
N THR A 111 -1.45 -20.21 -13.68
CA THR A 111 -2.61 -20.00 -12.83
C THR A 111 -2.26 -19.00 -11.74
N VAL A 112 -3.02 -17.91 -11.62
CA VAL A 112 -2.88 -16.91 -10.56
C VAL A 112 -4.12 -16.97 -9.69
N ASN A 113 -3.93 -17.28 -8.41
CA ASN A 113 -5.00 -17.29 -7.42
C ASN A 113 -4.97 -16.00 -6.63
N TYR A 114 -6.14 -15.42 -6.38
CA TYR A 114 -6.29 -14.14 -5.70
C TYR A 114 -7.51 -14.15 -4.75
N GLN A 115 -7.50 -13.22 -3.80
CA GLN A 115 -8.60 -13.01 -2.87
C GLN A 115 -9.76 -12.33 -3.60
N PRO A 116 -10.99 -12.86 -3.55
CA PRO A 116 -12.14 -12.29 -4.25
C PRO A 116 -12.58 -10.92 -3.75
N ASP A 117 -12.18 -10.51 -2.54
CA ASP A 117 -12.62 -9.24 -1.95
C ASP A 117 -11.62 -8.11 -2.23
N SER A 118 -10.33 -8.40 -2.17
CA SER A 118 -9.26 -7.39 -2.31
C SER A 118 -8.55 -7.40 -3.66
N GLY A 119 -8.70 -8.47 -4.45
CA GLY A 119 -7.89 -8.69 -5.65
C GLY A 119 -6.41 -8.97 -5.36
N GLU A 120 -6.04 -9.18 -4.10
CA GLU A 120 -4.67 -9.51 -3.71
C GLU A 120 -4.29 -10.91 -4.21
N ILE A 121 -3.17 -11.01 -4.91
CA ILE A 121 -2.67 -12.29 -5.41
C ILE A 121 -2.10 -13.08 -4.23
N LEU A 122 -2.59 -14.29 -4.04
CA LEU A 122 -2.25 -15.19 -2.94
C LEU A 122 -1.15 -16.16 -3.32
N GLU A 123 -1.15 -16.64 -4.56
CA GLU A 123 -0.19 -17.64 -5.05
C GLU A 123 -0.28 -17.80 -6.58
N THR A 124 0.72 -18.46 -7.14
CA THR A 124 0.73 -18.84 -8.56
C THR A 124 1.12 -20.30 -8.75
N PHE A 125 0.53 -20.95 -9.76
CA PHE A 125 0.92 -22.27 -10.24
C PHE A 125 1.30 -22.24 -11.71
N ILE A 126 2.29 -23.04 -12.08
CA ILE A 126 2.72 -23.19 -13.46
C ILE A 126 2.61 -24.65 -13.84
N THR A 127 1.89 -24.91 -14.92
CA THR A 127 1.84 -26.23 -15.56
C THR A 127 2.36 -26.14 -16.98
N THR A 128 2.99 -27.21 -17.44
CA THR A 128 3.59 -27.33 -18.77
C THR A 128 2.74 -28.26 -19.62
N GLY A 129 2.31 -27.82 -20.80
CA GLY A 129 1.56 -28.67 -21.73
C GLY A 129 2.43 -29.46 -22.71
N SER A 130 3.75 -29.47 -22.50
CA SER A 130 4.73 -30.08 -23.39
C SER A 130 5.76 -30.84 -22.57
N ASP A 131 6.18 -32.02 -23.04
CA ASP A 131 7.17 -32.87 -22.36
C ASP A 131 8.63 -32.40 -22.56
N GLY A 132 8.83 -31.27 -23.25
CA GLY A 132 10.13 -30.68 -23.53
C GLY A 132 10.46 -29.47 -22.63
N GLY A 133 11.75 -29.24 -22.40
CA GLY A 133 12.26 -28.07 -21.68
C GLY A 133 12.61 -28.34 -20.22
N CYS A 134 12.57 -27.28 -19.40
CA CYS A 134 13.06 -27.31 -18.02
C CYS A 134 11.94 -27.66 -17.03
N LEU A 135 11.27 -28.80 -17.19
CA LEU A 135 10.06 -29.18 -16.44
C LEU A 135 10.26 -29.13 -14.92
N VAL A 136 11.28 -29.82 -14.42
CA VAL A 136 11.61 -29.87 -12.98
C VAL A 136 11.87 -28.49 -12.41
N TYR A 137 12.65 -27.67 -13.13
CA TYR A 137 12.93 -26.29 -12.70
C TYR A 137 11.70 -25.40 -12.77
N THR A 138 10.78 -25.64 -13.71
CA THR A 138 9.53 -24.88 -13.85
C THR A 138 8.59 -25.20 -12.69
N GLU A 139 8.48 -26.47 -12.32
CA GLU A 139 7.72 -26.90 -11.14
C GLU A 139 8.33 -26.35 -9.84
N ALA A 140 9.65 -26.44 -9.68
CA ALA A 140 10.35 -25.86 -8.52
C ALA A 140 10.14 -24.35 -8.44
N THR A 141 10.30 -23.64 -9.56
CA THR A 141 10.09 -22.19 -9.63
C THR A 141 8.64 -21.83 -9.30
N SER A 142 7.66 -22.59 -9.79
CA SER A 142 6.25 -22.39 -9.45
C SER A 142 6.00 -22.46 -7.95
N ARG A 143 6.55 -23.48 -7.27
CA ARG A 143 6.41 -23.66 -5.82
C ARG A 143 7.09 -22.53 -5.05
N LEU A 144 8.27 -22.11 -5.50
CA LEU A 144 9.01 -21.02 -4.86
C LEU A 144 8.33 -19.66 -5.03
N ILE A 145 7.73 -19.37 -6.20
CA ILE A 145 6.96 -18.13 -6.39
C ILE A 145 5.73 -18.13 -5.47
N SER A 146 4.96 -19.23 -5.43
CA SER A 146 3.82 -19.36 -4.51
C SER A 146 4.25 -19.16 -3.06
N LEU A 147 5.37 -19.78 -2.65
CA LEU A 147 5.91 -19.65 -1.30
C LEU A 147 6.35 -18.21 -1.01
N ALA A 148 7.00 -17.52 -1.95
CA ALA A 148 7.44 -16.14 -1.80
C ALA A 148 6.26 -15.18 -1.58
N ILE A 149 5.20 -15.33 -2.37
CA ILE A 149 3.97 -14.53 -2.22
C ILE A 149 3.34 -14.77 -0.84
N ARG A 150 3.18 -16.04 -0.45
CA ARG A 150 2.61 -16.39 0.86
C ARG A 150 3.53 -16.02 2.04
N GLY A 151 4.83 -15.88 1.79
CA GLY A 151 5.81 -15.35 2.75
C GLY A 151 5.80 -13.82 2.85
N GLY A 152 4.89 -13.13 2.16
CA GLY A 152 4.72 -11.69 2.24
C GLY A 152 5.75 -10.89 1.45
N ILE A 153 6.51 -11.53 0.54
CA ILE A 153 7.41 -10.81 -0.36
C ILE A 153 6.55 -10.05 -1.37
N SER A 154 6.91 -8.79 -1.63
CA SER A 154 6.14 -7.97 -2.57
C SER A 154 6.20 -8.56 -3.98
N LEU A 155 5.09 -8.46 -4.71
CA LEU A 155 5.04 -8.93 -6.10
C LEU A 155 6.01 -8.18 -6.99
N GLU A 156 6.26 -6.90 -6.70
CA GLU A 156 7.26 -6.07 -7.37
C GLU A 156 8.65 -6.70 -7.28
N GLU A 157 9.10 -7.06 -6.09
CA GLU A 157 10.41 -7.70 -5.87
C GLU A 157 10.48 -9.07 -6.57
N ILE A 158 9.41 -9.87 -6.47
CA ILE A 158 9.36 -11.18 -7.16
C ILE A 158 9.47 -10.99 -8.68
N VAL A 159 8.71 -10.05 -9.24
CA VAL A 159 8.73 -9.73 -10.68
C VAL A 159 10.12 -9.25 -11.10
N GLU A 160 10.75 -8.38 -10.31
CA GLU A 160 12.11 -7.90 -10.55
C GLU A 160 13.11 -9.06 -10.61
N GLN A 161 13.08 -9.98 -9.63
CA GLN A 161 13.96 -11.15 -9.62
C GLN A 161 13.76 -12.06 -10.85
N LEU A 162 12.51 -12.29 -11.25
CA LEU A 162 12.19 -13.11 -12.42
C LEU A 162 12.61 -12.43 -13.74
N GLN A 163 12.47 -11.10 -13.84
CA GLN A 163 12.94 -10.32 -14.98
C GLN A 163 14.47 -10.29 -15.05
N GLY A 164 15.16 -10.28 -13.90
CA GLY A 164 16.62 -10.30 -13.79
C GLY A 164 17.29 -11.54 -14.38
N THR A 165 16.54 -12.61 -14.65
CA THR A 165 17.08 -13.85 -15.24
C THR A 165 17.70 -13.66 -16.63
N HIS A 166 18.77 -14.41 -16.92
CA HIS A 166 19.39 -14.43 -18.24
C HIS A 166 18.42 -14.93 -19.33
N SER A 167 18.74 -14.61 -20.58
CA SER A 167 17.99 -15.08 -21.75
C SER A 167 18.07 -16.60 -21.89
N CYS A 168 16.93 -17.24 -22.15
CA CYS A 168 16.88 -18.67 -22.42
C CYS A 168 17.22 -18.94 -23.89
N PRO A 169 18.20 -19.82 -24.21
CA PRO A 169 18.57 -20.11 -25.59
C PRO A 169 17.40 -20.58 -26.46
N SER A 170 16.55 -21.47 -25.95
CA SER A 170 15.37 -21.96 -26.66
C SER A 170 14.36 -20.86 -26.95
N TYR A 171 14.23 -19.90 -26.02
CA TYR A 171 13.35 -18.75 -26.18
C TYR A 171 13.87 -17.80 -27.26
N MET A 172 15.16 -17.48 -27.22
CA MET A 172 15.81 -16.61 -28.20
C MET A 172 15.81 -17.25 -29.59
N LEU A 173 16.08 -18.54 -29.70
CA LEU A 173 16.04 -19.28 -30.96
C LEU A 173 14.63 -19.29 -31.56
N ALA A 174 13.62 -19.59 -30.75
CA ALA A 174 12.23 -19.58 -31.19
C ALA A 174 11.79 -18.18 -31.67
N LYS A 175 12.19 -17.13 -30.96
CA LYS A 175 11.96 -15.73 -31.35
C LYS A 175 12.67 -15.38 -32.65
N GLY A 176 13.93 -15.79 -32.81
CA GLY A 176 14.70 -15.60 -34.04
C GLY A 176 14.13 -16.33 -35.25
N LYS A 177 13.42 -17.45 -35.03
CA LYS A 177 12.65 -18.17 -36.05
C LYS A 177 11.27 -17.53 -36.35
N GLY A 178 10.96 -16.37 -35.79
CA GLY A 178 9.70 -15.67 -36.02
C GLY A 178 8.49 -16.30 -35.32
N LYS A 179 8.69 -17.18 -34.31
CA LYS A 179 7.56 -17.68 -33.53
C LYS A 179 6.96 -16.55 -32.71
N ASN A 180 5.62 -16.49 -32.68
CA ASN A 180 4.91 -15.58 -31.79
C ASN A 180 4.97 -16.11 -30.35
N LEU A 181 5.86 -15.53 -29.56
CA LEU A 181 6.06 -15.87 -28.15
C LEU A 181 5.42 -14.81 -27.27
N SER A 182 5.12 -15.18 -26.02
CA SER A 182 4.75 -14.21 -25.00
C SER A 182 5.85 -13.15 -24.81
N GLN A 183 5.53 -12.04 -24.16
CA GLN A 183 6.52 -10.99 -23.90
C GLN A 183 7.61 -11.54 -22.96
N GLY A 184 8.88 -11.46 -23.36
CA GLY A 184 10.00 -11.90 -22.53
C GLY A 184 11.24 -12.33 -23.31
N ARG A 185 12.20 -12.88 -22.56
CA ARG A 185 13.47 -13.49 -23.02
C ARG A 185 13.70 -14.89 -22.46
N SER A 186 12.85 -15.34 -21.54
CA SER A 186 12.91 -16.60 -20.80
C SER A 186 11.51 -16.92 -20.27
N CYS A 187 11.27 -18.15 -19.82
CA CYS A 187 10.02 -18.50 -19.15
C CYS A 187 9.80 -17.65 -17.89
N ALA A 188 10.85 -17.43 -17.09
CA ALA A 188 10.80 -16.61 -15.88
C ALA A 188 10.38 -15.15 -16.19
N SER A 189 11.03 -14.50 -17.16
CA SER A 189 10.64 -13.13 -17.56
C SER A 189 9.22 -13.06 -18.14
N ALA A 190 8.78 -14.07 -18.90
CA ALA A 190 7.42 -14.13 -19.42
C ALA A 190 6.36 -14.27 -18.32
N ILE A 191 6.65 -15.09 -17.30
CA ILE A 191 5.84 -15.20 -16.09
C ILE A 191 5.78 -13.85 -15.38
N ALA A 192 6.92 -13.18 -15.21
CA ALA A 192 7.01 -11.88 -14.54
C ALA A 192 6.14 -10.81 -15.22
N TYR A 193 6.24 -10.66 -16.55
CA TYR A 193 5.40 -9.72 -17.30
C TYR A 193 3.91 -10.04 -17.16
N LYS A 194 3.55 -11.33 -17.17
CA LYS A 194 2.14 -11.72 -17.03
C LYS A 194 1.61 -11.49 -15.62
N ILE A 195 2.38 -11.80 -14.57
CA ILE A 195 2.00 -11.49 -13.18
C ILE A 195 1.79 -9.99 -13.00
N ALA A 196 2.71 -9.17 -13.51
CA ALA A 196 2.60 -7.71 -13.43
C ALA A 196 1.34 -7.18 -14.15
N ALA A 197 1.03 -7.72 -15.34
CA ALA A 197 -0.17 -7.37 -16.07
C ALA A 197 -1.45 -7.76 -15.30
N ILE A 198 -1.51 -8.99 -14.75
CA ILE A 198 -2.65 -9.46 -13.96
C ILE A 198 -2.83 -8.62 -12.70
N LYS A 199 -1.73 -8.27 -12.01
CA LYS A 199 -1.79 -7.38 -10.84
C LYS A 199 -2.44 -6.03 -11.21
N ALA A 200 -2.08 -5.46 -12.35
CA ALA A 200 -2.66 -4.21 -12.83
C ALA A 200 -4.14 -4.36 -13.23
N GLU A 201 -4.52 -5.47 -13.86
CA GLU A 201 -5.91 -5.80 -14.21
C GLU A 201 -6.78 -5.95 -12.96
N LEU A 202 -6.34 -6.75 -11.99
CA LEU A 202 -7.03 -6.93 -10.70
C LEU A 202 -7.14 -5.60 -9.95
N LYS A 203 -6.06 -4.81 -9.90
CA LYS A 203 -6.11 -3.49 -9.26
C LYS A 203 -7.19 -2.59 -9.88
N LYS A 204 -7.36 -2.59 -11.20
CA LYS A 204 -8.43 -1.82 -11.86
C LYS A 204 -9.81 -2.37 -11.49
N GLN A 205 -10.01 -3.67 -11.66
CA GLN A 205 -11.28 -4.33 -11.37
C GLN A 205 -11.77 -4.08 -9.93
N PHE A 206 -10.88 -4.16 -8.95
CA PHE A 206 -11.21 -3.98 -7.53
C PHE A 206 -11.17 -2.52 -7.07
N SER A 207 -10.45 -1.64 -7.76
CA SER A 207 -10.57 -0.19 -7.55
C SER A 207 -11.91 0.35 -8.04
N ASP A 208 -12.42 -0.17 -9.16
CA ASP A 208 -13.73 0.19 -9.71
C ASP A 208 -14.86 -0.36 -8.81
N TYR A 209 -14.70 -1.58 -8.27
CA TYR A 209 -15.67 -2.14 -7.31
C TYR A 209 -15.75 -1.36 -6.00
N ASN A 210 -14.62 -0.87 -5.47
CA ASN A 210 -14.63 -0.02 -4.27
C ASN A 210 -15.25 1.36 -4.53
N ASN A 211 -15.12 1.89 -5.76
CA ASN A 211 -15.81 3.13 -6.15
C ASN A 211 -17.33 2.92 -6.32
N VAL A 212 -17.77 1.77 -6.86
CA VAL A 212 -19.20 1.43 -7.01
C VAL A 212 -19.83 1.00 -5.69
N ALA A 213 -19.10 0.30 -4.81
CA ALA A 213 -19.55 -0.03 -3.46
C ALA A 213 -19.63 1.21 -2.55
N GLY A 214 -18.89 2.28 -2.88
CA GLY A 214 -19.06 3.61 -2.29
C GLY A 214 -20.38 4.30 -2.65
N GLU A 215 -21.10 3.81 -3.68
CA GLU A 215 -22.47 4.22 -4.03
C GLU A 215 -23.54 3.22 -3.54
N ILE A 216 -23.23 2.36 -2.55
CA ILE A 216 -24.29 1.66 -1.82
C ILE A 216 -24.92 2.69 -0.88
N LEU A 217 -26.08 3.21 -1.32
CA LEU A 217 -27.07 3.99 -0.57
C LEU A 217 -26.83 3.91 0.94
N VAL A 218 -26.07 4.86 1.48
CA VAL A 218 -26.18 5.16 2.90
C VAL A 218 -27.59 5.69 3.03
N ASP A 219 -28.48 4.89 3.62
CA ASP A 219 -29.82 5.34 3.97
C ASP A 219 -29.62 6.56 4.89
N ASP A 220 -29.81 7.77 4.35
CA ASP A 220 -29.61 9.05 5.04
C ASP A 220 -30.40 9.11 6.37
N SER A 221 -31.39 8.24 6.56
CA SER A 221 -32.13 8.09 7.81
C SER A 221 -31.32 7.53 8.99
N LEU A 222 -30.12 6.97 8.75
CA LEU A 222 -29.20 6.45 9.77
C LEU A 222 -27.98 7.34 9.99
N LEU A 223 -27.96 8.55 9.42
CA LEU A 223 -26.93 9.55 9.67
C LEU A 223 -27.41 10.55 10.73
N CYS A 224 -26.57 10.77 11.73
CA CYS A 224 -26.76 11.83 12.70
C CYS A 224 -26.44 13.18 12.05
N GLU A 225 -27.03 14.28 12.53
CA GLU A 225 -26.71 15.65 12.07
C GLU A 225 -25.22 16.03 12.21
N CYS A 226 -24.46 15.31 13.04
CA CYS A 226 -23.01 15.49 13.17
C CYS A 226 -22.19 14.71 12.13
N GLY A 227 -22.83 14.00 11.18
CA GLY A 227 -22.20 13.23 10.12
C GLY A 227 -21.82 11.80 10.49
N GLU A 228 -22.05 11.40 11.75
CA GLU A 228 -21.74 10.05 12.25
C GLU A 228 -22.93 9.11 12.18
N LYS A 229 -22.66 7.80 12.10
CA LYS A 229 -23.71 6.78 11.96
C LYS A 229 -24.49 6.58 13.27
N LEU A 230 -25.82 6.49 13.17
CA LEU A 230 -26.72 6.16 14.27
C LEU A 230 -26.76 4.64 14.49
N GLU A 231 -26.61 4.22 15.74
CA GLU A 231 -26.73 2.83 16.18
C GLU A 231 -28.08 2.61 16.89
N ARG A 232 -28.66 1.41 16.79
CA ARG A 232 -29.84 1.06 17.60
C ARG A 232 -29.42 0.47 18.93
N ALA A 233 -29.83 1.10 20.03
CA ALA A 233 -29.70 0.55 21.37
C ALA A 233 -30.97 0.84 22.18
N GLU A 234 -31.44 -0.16 22.93
CA GLU A 234 -32.58 -0.01 23.86
C GLU A 234 -33.87 0.55 23.23
N GLY A 235 -34.08 0.29 21.93
CA GLY A 235 -35.25 0.77 21.19
C GLY A 235 -35.13 2.18 20.59
N CYS A 236 -34.00 2.85 20.78
CA CYS A 236 -33.73 4.19 20.25
C CYS A 236 -32.54 4.19 19.27
N LEU A 237 -32.49 5.20 18.40
CA LEU A 237 -31.33 5.53 17.57
C LEU A 237 -30.38 6.43 18.36
N ILE A 238 -29.16 5.99 18.61
CA ILE A 238 -28.14 6.69 19.38
C ILE A 238 -26.91 7.04 18.52
N CYS A 239 -26.40 8.26 18.65
CA CYS A 239 -25.11 8.67 18.12
C CYS A 239 -24.07 8.69 19.25
N ARG A 240 -23.04 7.84 19.16
CA ARG A 240 -21.98 7.79 20.19
C ARG A 240 -21.00 8.96 20.13
N SER A 241 -20.98 9.71 19.02
CA SER A 241 -20.06 10.82 18.82
C SER A 241 -20.58 12.13 19.44
N CYS A 242 -21.83 12.50 19.16
CA CYS A 242 -22.43 13.73 19.70
C CYS A 242 -23.46 13.50 20.82
N GLY A 243 -23.83 12.25 21.11
CA GLY A 243 -24.79 11.91 22.18
C GLY A 243 -26.27 12.05 21.81
N LEU A 244 -26.61 12.26 20.53
CA LEU A 244 -28.01 12.32 20.08
C LEU A 244 -28.71 10.99 20.34
N SER A 245 -29.90 11.01 20.96
CA SER A 245 -30.78 9.84 21.10
C SER A 245 -32.18 10.16 20.58
N LYS A 246 -32.67 9.38 19.61
CA LYS A 246 -34.01 9.52 19.02
C LYS A 246 -34.78 8.21 19.14
N CYS A 247 -35.81 8.24 19.97
CA CYS A 247 -36.85 7.22 20.10
C CYS A 247 -38.12 7.78 19.45
#